data_AF-A0A4V5NAG9-F1
#
_entry.id   AF-A0A4V5NAG9-F1
#
_cell.length_a   1.000
_cell.length_b   1.000
_cell.length_c   1.000
_cell.angle_alpha   90.00
_cell.angle_beta   90.00
_cell.angle_gamma   90.00
#
_symmetry.space_group_name_H-M   'P 1'
#
loop_
_entity.id
_entity.type
_entity.pdbx_description
1 polymer ?
#
loop_
_entity_poly.entity_id
_entity_poly.type
_entity_poly.pdbx_seq_one_letter_code
_entity_poly.pdbx_strand_id
1 'polypeptide(L)'
;MTIPQPTELSFQTNTTGGEGDRAGDSSFTMGDSSTYPQVPGTHDFDLNALKSGTQTNEQGNDSSPGGHAGSKPAVGTDEWHKVRRDNHKEVERRRRETINEGINELAKIVPGCEKNKGSILQRAVQFITQLKENEAQNIEKWTLEKLLTEQAIAELSASCDKLKAELERLAEEKEGWKKMARRSRAGDGDGGDGGDGEAEADVADDGSSAAE
;
A
#
# COMPACT_ATOMS: atom_id res chain seq x y z
N MET A 1 -4.26 15.87 12.98
CA MET A 1 -3.96 14.78 12.03
C MET A 1 -5.22 13.98 11.83
N THR A 2 -5.72 13.89 10.59
CA THR A 2 -6.99 13.22 10.28
C THR A 2 -6.71 11.75 9.98
N ILE A 3 -7.28 10.85 10.77
CA ILE A 3 -7.16 9.40 10.59
C ILE A 3 -8.09 9.00 9.44
N PRO A 4 -7.63 8.30 8.39
CA PRO A 4 -8.49 7.86 7.30
C PRO A 4 -9.48 6.80 7.80
N GLN A 5 -10.76 6.96 7.41
CA GLN A 5 -11.85 6.05 7.73
C GLN A 5 -11.68 4.68 7.04
N PRO A 6 -11.98 3.55 7.72
CA PRO A 6 -11.99 2.23 7.10
C PRO A 6 -13.11 2.11 6.06
N THR A 7 -12.79 1.46 4.94
CA THR A 7 -13.61 1.35 3.71
C THR A 7 -14.99 0.70 3.92
N GLU A 8 -15.26 0.06 5.06
CA GLU A 8 -16.51 -0.66 5.30
C GLU A 8 -17.73 0.26 5.58
N LEU A 9 -17.51 1.52 5.97
CA LEU A 9 -18.60 2.46 6.28
C LEU A 9 -19.21 3.16 5.04
N SER A 10 -18.57 3.09 3.88
CA SER A 10 -19.06 3.76 2.66
C SER A 10 -20.20 3.02 1.95
N PHE A 11 -20.46 1.76 2.31
CA PHE A 11 -21.49 0.94 1.63
C PHE A 11 -22.83 0.89 2.38
N GLN A 12 -22.93 1.40 3.61
CA GLN A 12 -24.13 1.26 4.45
C GLN A 12 -25.12 2.43 4.40
N THR A 13 -24.81 3.54 3.71
CA THR A 13 -25.64 4.76 3.79
C THR A 13 -26.81 4.82 2.80
N ASN A 14 -27.18 3.73 2.10
CA ASN A 14 -28.23 3.80 1.07
C ASN A 14 -29.54 3.03 1.38
N THR A 15 -29.79 2.64 2.63
CA THR A 15 -31.05 1.99 2.98
C THR A 15 -31.66 2.54 4.25
N THR A 16 -32.43 3.63 4.16
CA THR A 16 -33.64 3.91 4.98
C THR A 16 -34.25 5.28 4.66
N GLY A 17 -35.51 5.31 4.23
CA GLY A 17 -36.42 6.43 4.47
C GLY A 17 -37.44 6.76 3.37
N GLY A 18 -38.74 6.47 3.61
CA GLY A 18 -39.86 7.26 3.06
C GLY A 18 -41.06 6.50 2.49
N GLU A 19 -42.13 6.38 3.28
CA GLU A 19 -43.49 5.89 2.93
C GLU A 19 -44.24 6.76 1.89
N GLY A 20 -45.17 6.15 1.13
CA GLY A 20 -46.36 6.87 0.62
C GLY A 20 -46.85 6.60 -0.81
N ASP A 21 -47.74 5.60 -0.95
CA ASP A 21 -48.99 5.55 -1.75
C ASP A 21 -49.03 5.62 -3.31
N ARG A 22 -49.86 4.70 -3.85
CA ARG A 22 -50.61 4.66 -5.16
C ARG A 22 -49.97 4.17 -6.48
N ALA A 23 -50.39 2.95 -6.82
CA ALA A 23 -51.15 2.56 -8.03
C ALA A 23 -50.56 2.79 -9.44
N GLY A 24 -50.51 1.70 -10.22
CA GLY A 24 -50.68 1.76 -11.68
C GLY A 24 -49.70 0.92 -12.50
N ASP A 25 -50.19 -0.24 -12.96
CA ASP A 25 -49.92 -0.84 -14.28
C ASP A 25 -48.46 -0.98 -14.77
N SER A 26 -47.93 -2.22 -14.67
CA SER A 26 -46.71 -2.62 -15.36
C SER A 26 -47.01 -2.95 -16.83
N SER A 27 -47.17 -1.90 -17.64
CA SER A 27 -47.21 -2.02 -19.10
C SER A 27 -45.80 -1.92 -19.68
N PHE A 28 -45.44 -2.99 -20.39
CA PHE A 28 -44.18 -3.22 -21.10
C PHE A 28 -43.99 -2.14 -22.18
N THR A 29 -43.02 -1.25 -22.01
CA THR A 29 -42.62 -0.27 -23.04
C THR A 29 -41.16 -0.45 -23.42
N MET A 30 -40.95 -0.87 -24.67
CA MET A 30 -39.67 -0.98 -25.37
C MET A 30 -39.36 0.40 -25.95
N GLY A 31 -38.52 1.17 -25.24
CA GLY A 31 -38.22 2.57 -25.55
C GLY A 31 -36.73 2.79 -25.83
N ASP A 32 -36.44 2.89 -27.12
CA ASP A 32 -35.45 3.75 -27.81
C ASP A 32 -34.15 4.19 -27.11
N SER A 33 -33.04 3.91 -27.79
CA SER A 33 -31.67 4.26 -27.47
C SER A 33 -31.37 5.69 -27.93
N SER A 34 -31.54 6.69 -27.06
CA SER A 34 -30.83 7.97 -27.18
C SER A 34 -31.00 8.81 -25.92
N THR A 35 -30.01 8.75 -25.02
CA THR A 35 -29.42 9.88 -24.24
C THR A 35 -28.75 9.37 -22.96
N TYR A 36 -27.42 9.26 -22.97
CA TYR A 36 -26.62 9.26 -21.75
C TYR A 36 -25.69 10.49 -21.76
N PRO A 37 -25.62 11.27 -20.66
CA PRO A 37 -24.70 12.39 -20.56
C PRO A 37 -23.25 11.92 -20.35
N GLN A 38 -22.35 12.55 -21.10
CA GLN A 38 -20.92 12.33 -21.16
C GLN A 38 -20.23 12.77 -19.85
N VAL A 39 -19.58 11.83 -19.16
CA VAL A 39 -18.59 12.11 -18.10
C VAL A 39 -17.19 12.18 -18.73
N PRO A 40 -16.38 13.21 -18.49
CA PRO A 40 -15.07 13.35 -19.13
C PRO A 40 -13.98 12.67 -18.30
N GLY A 41 -13.23 11.76 -18.94
CA GLY A 41 -11.89 11.37 -18.49
C GLY A 41 -11.73 9.92 -18.04
N THR A 42 -11.63 9.00 -19.00
CA THR A 42 -10.71 7.85 -18.90
C THR A 42 -10.19 7.55 -20.31
N HIS A 43 -8.88 7.33 -20.43
CA HIS A 43 -8.19 7.11 -21.69
C HIS A 43 -8.67 5.81 -22.36
N ASP A 44 -8.96 5.88 -23.66
CA ASP A 44 -9.24 4.77 -24.56
C ASP A 44 -8.23 3.62 -24.37
N PHE A 45 -8.71 2.49 -23.83
CA PHE A 45 -8.00 1.22 -23.97
C PHE A 45 -8.26 0.71 -25.40
N ASP A 46 -7.25 0.87 -26.24
CA ASP A 46 -7.26 0.53 -27.66
C ASP A 46 -7.41 -0.99 -27.88
N LEU A 47 -8.66 -1.44 -28.04
CA LEU A 47 -9.04 -2.81 -28.40
C LEU A 47 -8.47 -3.28 -29.76
N ASN A 48 -7.90 -2.38 -30.55
CA ASN A 48 -7.29 -2.70 -31.84
C ASN A 48 -5.85 -3.24 -31.70
N ALA A 49 -5.19 -2.97 -30.57
CA ALA A 49 -3.82 -3.44 -30.31
C ALA A 49 -3.71 -4.97 -30.12
N LEU A 50 -4.79 -5.65 -29.71
CA LEU A 50 -4.78 -7.11 -29.52
C LEU A 50 -4.93 -7.89 -30.85
N LYS A 51 -5.32 -7.23 -31.94
CA LYS A 51 -5.50 -7.87 -33.25
C LYS A 51 -4.22 -7.93 -34.09
N SER A 52 -3.21 -7.13 -33.73
CA SER A 52 -1.92 -7.06 -34.45
C SER A 52 -0.87 -8.04 -33.93
N GLY A 53 -1.15 -8.80 -32.86
CA GLY A 53 -0.18 -9.70 -32.21
C GLY A 53 -0.01 -11.10 -32.84
N THR A 54 -0.69 -11.44 -33.93
CA THR A 54 -0.65 -12.80 -34.51
C THR A 54 -0.03 -12.90 -35.91
N GLN A 55 0.62 -11.85 -36.43
CA GLN A 55 1.45 -11.98 -37.62
C GLN A 55 2.91 -12.27 -37.24
N THR A 56 3.23 -13.56 -37.05
CA THR A 56 4.60 -14.05 -37.13
C THR A 56 4.76 -14.89 -38.40
N ASN A 57 5.20 -14.18 -39.43
CA ASN A 57 6.22 -14.55 -40.41
C ASN A 57 6.41 -16.05 -40.74
N GLU A 58 5.88 -16.43 -41.90
CA GLU A 58 6.26 -17.63 -42.65
C GLU A 58 7.64 -17.42 -43.28
N GLN A 59 8.70 -18.06 -42.77
CA GLN A 59 9.85 -18.44 -43.60
C GLN A 59 10.71 -19.50 -42.89
N GLY A 60 10.53 -20.76 -43.27
CA GLY A 60 11.33 -21.89 -42.81
C GLY A 60 11.24 -23.03 -43.81
N ASN A 61 12.21 -23.06 -44.72
CA ASN A 61 12.46 -24.05 -45.75
C ASN A 61 12.72 -25.44 -45.14
N ASP A 62 11.83 -26.41 -45.36
CA ASP A 62 12.15 -27.84 -45.24
C ASP A 62 11.64 -28.59 -46.47
N SER A 63 12.58 -29.14 -47.23
CA SER A 63 12.37 -29.84 -48.49
C SER A 63 12.19 -31.32 -48.22
N SER A 64 10.96 -31.83 -48.37
CA SER A 64 10.68 -33.26 -48.54
C SER A 64 9.44 -33.46 -49.44
N PRO A 65 9.52 -34.30 -50.50
CA PRO A 65 8.41 -34.48 -51.44
C PRO A 65 7.49 -35.59 -50.92
N GLY A 66 6.33 -35.21 -50.38
CA GLY A 66 5.36 -36.20 -49.92
C GLY A 66 4.08 -35.61 -49.32
N GLY A 67 3.16 -35.18 -50.18
CA GLY A 67 1.71 -35.27 -49.92
C GLY A 67 1.09 -34.35 -48.87
N HIS A 68 0.42 -33.30 -49.37
CA HIS A 68 -0.64 -32.50 -48.73
C HIS A 68 -0.21 -31.31 -47.86
N ALA A 69 0.27 -30.28 -48.54
CA ALA A 69 0.23 -28.91 -48.06
C ALA A 69 -1.23 -28.41 -47.96
N GLY A 70 -1.64 -27.97 -46.77
CA GLY A 70 -2.37 -26.71 -46.56
C GLY A 70 -3.85 -26.60 -46.94
N SER A 71 -4.49 -27.57 -47.58
CA SER A 71 -5.93 -27.51 -47.82
C SER A 71 -6.70 -28.00 -46.59
N LYS A 72 -7.45 -27.09 -45.94
CA LYS A 72 -8.43 -27.44 -44.91
C LYS A 72 -9.28 -28.60 -45.47
N PRO A 73 -9.36 -29.76 -44.77
CA PRO A 73 -10.09 -30.92 -45.29
C PRO A 73 -11.53 -30.52 -45.62
N ALA A 74 -12.08 -31.07 -46.70
CA ALA A 74 -13.40 -30.68 -47.18
C ALA A 74 -14.47 -31.00 -46.11
N VAL A 75 -15.38 -30.05 -45.89
CA VAL A 75 -16.42 -30.18 -44.85
C VAL A 75 -17.26 -31.43 -45.13
N GLY A 76 -17.33 -32.34 -44.15
CA GLY A 76 -18.04 -33.62 -44.27
C GLY A 76 -17.19 -34.82 -44.67
N THR A 77 -15.89 -34.65 -44.98
CA THR A 77 -14.98 -35.80 -45.14
C THR A 77 -14.53 -36.35 -43.80
N ASP A 78 -14.11 -37.62 -43.79
CA ASP A 78 -13.62 -38.29 -42.59
C ASP A 78 -12.38 -37.59 -42.00
N GLU A 79 -11.51 -36.99 -42.84
CA GLU A 79 -10.38 -36.20 -42.37
C GLU A 79 -10.83 -34.92 -41.67
N TRP A 80 -11.89 -34.26 -42.16
CA TRP A 80 -12.45 -33.07 -41.51
C TRP A 80 -13.03 -33.39 -40.13
N HIS A 81 -13.78 -34.50 -40.03
CA HIS A 81 -14.30 -34.98 -38.75
C HIS A 81 -13.18 -35.41 -37.77
N LYS A 82 -12.08 -35.97 -38.28
CA LYS A 82 -10.90 -36.32 -37.46
C LYS A 82 -10.18 -35.07 -36.94
N VAL A 83 -9.85 -34.12 -37.81
CA VAL A 83 -9.18 -32.86 -37.42
C VAL A 83 -10.01 -32.09 -36.39
N ARG A 84 -11.33 -32.00 -36.58
CA ARG A 84 -12.21 -31.33 -35.62
C ARG A 84 -12.20 -32.01 -34.24
N ARG A 85 -12.25 -33.35 -34.20
CA ARG A 85 -12.18 -34.11 -32.95
C ARG A 85 -10.83 -33.96 -32.26
N ASP A 86 -9.73 -34.05 -33.01
CA ASP A 86 -8.38 -33.95 -32.47
C ASP A 86 -8.08 -32.52 -31.98
N ASN A 87 -8.53 -31.50 -32.72
CA ASN A 87 -8.46 -30.12 -32.27
C ASN A 87 -9.25 -29.89 -30.98
N HIS A 88 -10.47 -30.42 -30.88
CA HIS A 88 -11.27 -30.31 -29.66
C HIS A 88 -10.61 -31.01 -28.46
N LYS A 89 -10.02 -32.20 -28.67
CA LYS A 89 -9.23 -32.89 -27.63
C LYS A 89 -8.03 -32.07 -27.18
N GLU A 90 -7.31 -31.46 -28.13
CA GLU A 90 -6.13 -30.65 -27.85
C GLU A 90 -6.48 -29.39 -27.04
N VAL A 91 -7.57 -28.70 -27.41
CA VAL A 91 -8.09 -27.55 -26.65
C VAL A 91 -8.38 -27.94 -25.21
N GLU A 92 -9.07 -29.07 -25.01
CA GLU A 92 -9.44 -29.52 -23.67
C GLU A 92 -8.22 -30.04 -22.87
N ARG A 93 -7.24 -30.66 -23.53
CA ARG A 93 -5.95 -31.04 -22.91
C ARG A 93 -5.23 -29.82 -22.36
N ARG A 94 -5.06 -28.77 -23.17
CA ARG A 94 -4.42 -27.51 -22.76
C ARG A 94 -5.15 -26.87 -21.58
N ARG A 95 -6.49 -26.82 -21.63
CA ARG A 95 -7.30 -26.31 -20.50
C ARG A 95 -7.01 -27.07 -19.21
N ARG A 96 -6.93 -28.41 -19.27
CA ARG A 96 -6.62 -29.25 -18.09
C ARG A 96 -5.22 -29.01 -17.55
N GLU A 97 -4.26 -28.79 -18.43
CA GLU A 97 -2.88 -28.47 -18.04
C GLU A 97 -2.81 -27.14 -17.30
N THR A 98 -3.41 -26.08 -17.85
CA THR A 98 -3.47 -24.77 -17.17
C THR A 98 -4.12 -24.86 -15.78
N ILE A 99 -5.20 -25.63 -15.65
CA ILE A 99 -5.85 -25.83 -14.33
C ILE A 99 -4.93 -26.59 -13.38
N ASN A 100 -4.25 -27.63 -13.85
CA ASN A 100 -3.36 -28.42 -13.01
C ASN A 100 -2.13 -27.63 -12.57
N GLU A 101 -1.58 -26.81 -13.46
CA GLU A 101 -0.51 -25.86 -13.16
C GLU A 101 -0.97 -24.89 -12.06
N GLY A 102 -2.14 -24.26 -12.22
CA GLY A 102 -2.68 -23.36 -11.19
C GLY A 102 -2.85 -24.02 -9.82
N ILE A 103 -3.33 -25.26 -9.78
CA ILE A 103 -3.46 -26.02 -8.51
C ILE A 103 -2.08 -26.35 -7.91
N ASN A 104 -1.09 -26.69 -8.74
CA ASN A 104 0.26 -26.98 -8.27
C ASN A 104 0.98 -25.73 -7.75
N GLU A 105 0.74 -24.55 -8.33
CA GLU A 105 1.28 -23.29 -7.78
C GLU A 105 0.70 -22.98 -6.41
N LEU A 106 -0.61 -23.18 -6.21
CA LEU A 106 -1.22 -23.03 -4.89
C LEU A 106 -0.57 -23.96 -3.84
N ALA A 107 -0.26 -25.20 -4.22
CA ALA A 107 0.35 -26.17 -3.31
C ALA A 107 1.76 -25.77 -2.83
N LYS A 108 2.48 -24.90 -3.55
CA LYS A 108 3.83 -24.45 -3.16
C LYS A 108 3.80 -23.40 -2.05
N ILE A 109 2.76 -22.55 -2.03
CA ILE A 109 2.67 -21.42 -1.10
C ILE A 109 1.81 -21.74 0.12
N VAL A 110 0.92 -22.72 0.01
CA VAL A 110 0.03 -23.11 1.12
C VAL A 110 0.69 -24.22 1.94
N PRO A 111 0.92 -24.01 3.25
CA PRO A 111 1.63 -24.97 4.09
C PRO A 111 0.81 -26.25 4.36
N GLY A 112 1.52 -27.39 4.36
CA GLY A 112 0.94 -28.71 4.68
C GLY A 112 -0.06 -29.23 3.65
N CYS A 113 0.06 -28.79 2.40
CA CYS A 113 -0.71 -29.36 1.30
C CYS A 113 -0.20 -30.75 0.90
N GLU A 114 -1.13 -31.67 0.70
CA GLU A 114 -0.84 -32.99 0.10
C GLU A 114 -1.04 -32.95 -1.42
N LYS A 115 -0.76 -34.06 -2.12
CA LYS A 115 -0.90 -34.17 -3.59
C LYS A 115 -2.35 -34.21 -4.10
N ASN A 116 -3.35 -34.10 -3.21
CA ASN A 116 -4.77 -34.18 -3.59
C ASN A 116 -5.31 -32.78 -3.93
N LYS A 117 -5.79 -32.60 -5.18
CA LYS A 117 -6.37 -31.35 -5.68
C LYS A 117 -7.48 -30.79 -4.77
N GLY A 118 -8.37 -31.63 -4.26
CA GLY A 118 -9.44 -31.19 -3.36
C GLY A 118 -8.90 -30.67 -2.03
N SER A 119 -7.91 -31.38 -1.45
CA SER A 119 -7.27 -30.97 -0.20
C SER A 119 -6.48 -29.67 -0.33
N ILE A 120 -5.79 -29.46 -1.47
CA ILE A 120 -5.04 -28.24 -1.76
C ILE A 120 -5.99 -27.04 -1.78
N LEU A 121 -7.13 -27.16 -2.48
CA LEU A 121 -8.12 -26.09 -2.55
C LEU A 121 -8.71 -25.78 -1.17
N GLN A 122 -9.06 -26.79 -0.38
CA GLN A 122 -9.60 -26.60 0.95
C GLN A 122 -8.58 -25.94 1.90
N ARG A 123 -7.32 -26.41 1.88
CA ARG A 123 -6.21 -25.83 2.64
C ARG A 123 -5.94 -24.38 2.24
N ALA A 124 -5.98 -24.08 0.95
CA ALA A 124 -5.79 -22.72 0.44
C ALA A 124 -6.85 -21.76 0.99
N VAL A 125 -8.12 -22.17 0.99
CA VAL A 125 -9.21 -21.35 1.58
C VAL A 125 -8.97 -21.11 3.06
N GLN A 126 -8.63 -22.14 3.84
CA GLN A 126 -8.35 -22.01 5.27
C GLN A 126 -7.16 -21.07 5.52
N PHE A 127 -6.07 -21.25 4.76
CA PHE A 127 -4.87 -20.45 4.91
C PHE A 127 -5.09 -18.99 4.55
N ILE A 128 -5.85 -18.69 3.49
CA ILE A 128 -6.22 -17.31 3.14
C ILE A 128 -7.04 -16.66 4.26
N THR A 129 -8.02 -17.38 4.82
CA THR A 129 -8.81 -16.87 5.95
C THR A 129 -7.92 -16.59 7.16
N GLN A 130 -7.01 -17.51 7.49
CA GLN A 130 -6.07 -17.33 8.58
C GLN A 130 -5.12 -16.15 8.34
N LEU A 131 -4.63 -15.97 7.11
CA LEU A 131 -3.78 -14.82 6.74
C LEU A 131 -4.52 -13.50 6.92
N LYS A 132 -5.80 -13.43 6.51
CA LYS A 132 -6.63 -12.22 6.70
C LYS A 132 -6.85 -11.91 8.19
N GLU A 133 -7.11 -12.93 9.00
CA GLU A 133 -7.28 -12.76 10.44
C GLU A 133 -5.96 -12.35 11.13
N ASN A 134 -4.85 -12.95 10.72
CA ASN A 134 -3.52 -12.61 11.20
C ASN A 134 -3.13 -11.17 10.82
N GLU A 135 -3.43 -10.74 9.59
CA GLU A 135 -3.24 -9.36 9.14
C GLU A 135 -4.02 -8.38 10.02
N ALA A 136 -5.30 -8.65 10.29
CA ALA A 136 -6.11 -7.81 11.18
C ALA A 136 -5.52 -7.73 12.59
N GLN A 137 -5.11 -8.86 13.17
CA GLN A 137 -4.47 -8.90 14.49
C GLN A 137 -3.13 -8.16 14.52
N ASN A 138 -2.32 -8.26 13.46
CA ASN A 138 -1.05 -7.55 13.36
C ASN A 138 -1.26 -6.03 13.28
N ILE A 139 -2.27 -5.59 12.52
CA ILE A 139 -2.64 -4.17 12.44
C ILE A 139 -3.06 -3.67 13.83
N GLU A 140 -3.92 -4.42 14.54
CA GLU A 140 -4.37 -4.05 15.88
C GLU A 140 -3.19 -3.98 16.86
N LYS A 141 -2.35 -5.02 16.90
CA LYS A 141 -1.16 -5.07 17.75
C LYS A 141 -0.22 -3.90 17.47
N TRP A 142 0.12 -3.66 16.21
CA TRP A 142 1.01 -2.58 15.82
C TRP A 142 0.42 -1.21 16.17
N THR A 143 -0.89 -1.02 15.98
CA THR A 143 -1.58 0.22 16.34
C THR A 143 -1.51 0.48 17.84
N LEU A 144 -1.75 -0.55 18.65
CA LEU A 144 -1.63 -0.45 20.11
C LEU A 144 -0.20 -0.13 20.55
N GLU A 145 0.78 -0.86 20.05
CA GLU A 145 2.20 -0.63 20.36
C GLU A 145 2.64 0.78 19.97
N LYS A 146 2.20 1.27 18.79
CA LYS A 146 2.46 2.64 18.34
C LYS A 146 1.86 3.67 19.29
N LEU A 147 0.59 3.54 19.66
CA LEU A 147 -0.07 4.49 20.58
C LEU A 147 0.60 4.54 21.95
N LEU A 148 0.96 3.38 22.50
CA LEU A 148 1.65 3.29 23.78
C LEU A 148 3.05 3.93 23.73
N THR A 149 3.77 3.70 22.65
CA THR A 149 5.10 4.29 22.46
C THR A 149 5.01 5.80 22.25
N GLU A 150 4.04 6.28 21.47
CA GLU A 150 3.77 7.70 21.28
C GLU A 150 3.41 8.39 22.60
N GLN A 151 2.58 7.75 23.43
CA GLN A 151 2.26 8.25 24.76
C GLN A 151 3.50 8.33 25.66
N ALA A 152 4.33 7.29 25.70
CA ALA A 152 5.56 7.28 26.48
C ALA A 152 6.55 8.36 26.03
N ILE A 153 6.69 8.57 24.70
CA ILE A 153 7.51 9.64 24.14
C ILE A 153 6.97 11.02 24.55
N ALA A 154 5.66 11.24 24.50
CA ALA A 154 5.05 12.49 24.91
C ALA A 154 5.28 12.78 26.39
N GLU A 155 5.12 11.78 27.26
CA GLU A 155 5.37 11.90 28.70
C GLU A 155 6.84 12.19 29.02
N LEU A 156 7.76 11.46 28.39
CA LEU A 156 9.19 11.68 28.57
C LEU A 156 9.61 13.07 28.07
N SER A 157 9.11 13.49 26.91
CA SER A 157 9.39 14.82 26.35
C SER A 157 8.90 15.92 27.28
N ALA A 158 7.67 15.79 27.81
CA ALA A 158 7.13 16.73 28.78
C ALA A 158 7.95 16.77 30.09
N SER A 159 8.48 15.62 30.54
CA SER A 159 9.38 15.58 31.70
C SER A 159 10.71 16.27 31.43
N CYS A 160 11.30 16.06 30.25
CA CYS A 160 12.52 16.73 29.83
C CYS A 160 12.34 18.25 29.77
N ASP A 161 11.23 18.73 29.22
CA ASP A 161 10.95 20.16 29.12
C ASP A 161 10.78 20.81 30.50
N LYS A 162 10.10 20.13 31.44
CA LYS A 162 10.00 20.59 32.84
C LYS A 162 11.36 20.69 33.51
N LEU A 163 12.22 19.69 33.32
CA LEU A 163 13.56 19.69 33.90
C LEU A 163 14.44 20.80 33.31
N LYS A 164 14.35 21.02 31.99
CA LYS A 164 15.04 22.15 31.33
C LYS A 164 14.58 23.49 31.90
N ALA A 165 13.28 23.70 32.06
CA ALA A 165 12.74 24.93 32.63
C ALA A 165 13.20 25.16 34.09
N GLU A 166 13.26 24.10 34.91
CA GLU A 166 13.77 24.24 36.28
C GLU A 166 15.28 24.50 36.32
N LEU A 167 16.06 23.88 35.43
CA LEU A 167 17.49 24.17 35.30
C LEU A 167 17.73 25.63 34.88
N GLU A 168 16.93 26.16 33.95
CA GLU A 168 16.99 27.56 33.53
C GLU A 168 16.66 28.50 34.70
N ARG A 169 15.56 28.23 35.42
CA ARG A 169 15.16 29.00 36.61
C ARG A 169 16.25 29.02 37.69
N LEU A 170 16.84 27.87 37.99
CA LEU A 170 17.93 27.76 38.97
C LEU A 170 19.22 28.45 38.48
N ALA A 171 19.49 28.42 37.18
CA ALA A 171 20.62 29.12 36.59
C ALA A 171 20.48 30.64 36.74
N GLU A 172 19.30 31.20 36.44
CA GLU A 172 18.99 32.61 36.65
C GLU A 172 19.11 33.01 38.12
N GLU A 173 18.55 32.19 39.03
CA GLU A 173 18.61 32.44 40.47
C GLU A 173 20.06 32.48 40.96
N LYS A 174 20.88 31.50 40.55
CA LYS A 174 22.32 31.44 40.86
C LYS A 174 23.06 32.66 40.32
N GLU A 175 22.74 33.11 39.11
CA GLU A 175 23.33 34.33 38.53
C GLU A 175 22.95 35.57 39.34
N GLY A 176 21.69 35.70 39.75
CA GLY A 176 21.20 36.77 40.61
C GLY A 176 21.96 36.84 41.94
N TRP A 177 22.11 35.71 42.63
CA TRP A 177 22.89 35.62 43.87
C TRP A 177 24.37 35.99 43.67
N LYS A 178 25.00 35.50 42.60
CA LYS A 178 26.39 35.87 42.26
C LYS A 178 26.54 37.37 42.03
N LYS A 179 25.59 38.00 41.34
CA LYS A 179 25.59 39.45 41.07
C LYS A 179 25.43 40.25 42.36
N MET A 180 24.54 39.83 43.25
CA MET A 180 24.35 40.47 44.56
C MET A 180 25.58 40.34 45.45
N ALA A 181 26.20 39.14 45.51
CA ALA A 181 27.44 38.92 46.24
C ALA A 181 28.59 39.79 45.69
N ARG A 182 28.72 39.89 44.36
CA ARG A 182 29.71 40.76 43.72
C ARG A 182 29.45 42.24 44.02
N ARG A 183 28.20 42.69 44.03
CA ARG A 183 27.84 44.08 44.36
C ARG A 183 28.09 44.41 45.83
N SER A 184 27.79 43.49 46.75
CA SER A 184 28.13 43.66 48.17
C SER A 184 29.65 43.74 48.37
N ARG A 185 30.42 42.90 47.67
CA ARG A 185 31.89 42.94 47.72
C ARG A 185 32.48 44.24 47.14
N ALA A 186 31.79 44.89 46.21
CA ALA A 186 32.21 46.18 45.65
C ALA A 186 31.79 47.38 46.52
N GLY A 187 30.89 47.21 47.49
CA GLY A 187 30.41 48.27 48.39
C GLY A 187 31.25 48.48 49.65
N ASP A 188 32.14 47.53 50.00
CA ASP A 188 33.07 47.61 51.14
C ASP A 188 34.46 48.17 50.75
N GLY A 189 34.55 48.83 49.58
CA GLY A 189 35.79 49.35 49.01
C GLY A 189 35.75 50.85 48.72
N ASP A 190 35.25 51.68 49.63
CA ASP A 190 35.67 53.09 49.69
C ASP A 190 37.01 53.16 50.43
N GLY A 191 38.08 52.96 49.67
CA GLY A 191 39.44 52.88 50.21
C GLY A 191 40.49 52.75 49.11
N GLY A 192 40.73 53.86 48.40
CA GLY A 192 41.96 54.07 47.63
C GLY A 192 41.83 53.90 46.11
N ASP A 193 41.47 54.99 45.44
CA ASP A 193 41.81 55.22 44.02
C ASP A 193 43.31 55.50 43.92
N GLY A 194 44.02 54.56 43.30
CA GLY A 194 45.40 54.66 42.84
C GLY A 194 45.51 53.66 41.70
N GLY A 195 46.10 54.07 40.59
CA GLY A 195 46.21 53.30 39.34
C GLY A 195 46.70 51.86 39.54
N ASP A 196 46.55 50.98 38.57
CA ASP A 196 47.20 51.10 37.28
C ASP A 196 46.50 50.19 36.26
N GLY A 197 46.55 50.58 34.99
CA GLY A 197 45.97 49.81 33.91
C GLY A 197 46.73 48.52 33.62
N GLU A 198 46.01 47.52 33.13
CA GLU A 198 46.57 46.47 32.30
C GLU A 198 45.48 45.93 31.36
N ALA A 199 45.83 45.89 30.09
CA ALA A 199 45.03 45.42 28.96
C ALA A 199 45.08 43.89 28.86
N GLU A 200 44.02 43.29 28.30
CA GLU A 200 43.95 42.00 27.57
C GLU A 200 42.54 41.40 27.77
N ALA A 201 41.90 40.71 26.84
CA ALA A 201 42.05 40.55 25.40
C ALA A 201 40.68 40.04 24.93
N ASP A 202 40.19 40.56 23.81
CA ASP A 202 39.12 39.94 23.02
C ASP A 202 39.52 38.50 22.68
N VAL A 203 38.77 37.52 23.16
CA VAL A 203 38.78 36.16 22.59
C VAL A 203 37.40 35.90 22.02
N ALA A 204 37.30 36.14 20.72
CA ALA A 204 36.29 35.52 19.88
C ALA A 204 36.52 34.00 19.90
N ASP A 205 35.52 33.23 20.28
CA ASP A 205 35.45 31.81 19.98
C ASP A 205 34.39 31.62 18.89
N ASP A 206 34.90 31.42 17.69
CA ASP A 206 34.22 31.06 16.45
C ASP A 206 33.88 29.56 16.47
N GLY A 207 32.82 29.19 15.76
CA GLY A 207 32.14 27.91 15.92
C GLY A 207 32.86 26.65 15.41
N SER A 208 32.35 25.50 15.87
CA SER A 208 32.37 24.21 15.15
C SER A 208 31.41 23.24 15.87
N SER A 209 30.30 22.83 15.28
CA SER A 209 30.19 21.70 14.33
C SER A 209 30.62 20.35 14.92
N ALA A 210 29.64 19.53 15.32
CA ALA A 210 29.61 18.05 15.24
C ALA A 210 28.19 17.63 15.65
N ALA A 211 27.29 17.16 14.79
CA ALA A 211 27.32 15.89 14.04
C ALA A 211 27.47 14.67 14.97
N GLU A 212 26.35 14.11 15.43
CA GLU A 212 25.95 12.71 15.21
C GLU A 212 24.44 12.54 15.44
#